data_AF-A0A932EAF0-F1
#
_entry.id   AF-A0A932EAF0-F1
#
_cell.length_a   1.000
_cell.length_b   1.000
_cell.length_c   1.000
_cell.angle_alpha   90.00
_cell.angle_beta   90.00
_cell.angle_gamma   90.00
#
_symmetry.space_group_name_H-M   'P 1'
#
loop_
_entity.id
_entity.type
_entity.pdbx_description
1 polymer ?
#
loop_
_entity_poly.entity_id
_entity_poly.type
_entity_poly.pdbx_seq_one_letter_code
_entity_poly.pdbx_strand_id
1 'polypeptide(L)'
;MNFLKKHWWKILIVFLVAFALMAWLKPKSGEKIDLNNPPQFIQADFIDLSRIGQISKFRSGSGHDFSGGGETCRSMKHYFNAIRTEAEQKYINQNNGYPPTFTLKDAIAIYSPVDGKIISVEGENSEIGKQIYIRPDSQPSCTVRLFHIYLLDNFGKGSKVKAGEQIGHIDWRQ
;
A
#
# COMPACT_ATOMS: atom_id res chain seq x y z
N MET A 1 -15.43 43.72 35.00
CA MET A 1 -14.83 44.09 33.70
C MET A 1 -13.29 44.22 33.72
N ASN A 2 -12.57 43.61 34.67
CA ASN A 2 -11.09 43.74 34.80
C ASN A 2 -10.30 42.42 34.63
N PHE A 3 -10.96 41.26 34.71
CA PHE A 3 -10.29 39.96 34.60
C PHE A 3 -9.84 39.67 33.16
N LEU A 4 -10.73 39.91 32.18
CA LEU A 4 -10.43 39.75 30.75
C LEU A 4 -9.30 40.67 30.29
N LYS A 5 -9.28 41.96 30.68
CA LYS A 5 -8.19 42.89 30.30
C LYS A 5 -6.82 42.47 30.84
N LYS A 6 -6.77 41.91 32.05
CA LYS A 6 -5.50 41.51 32.71
C LYS A 6 -4.91 40.20 32.18
N HIS A 7 -5.74 39.33 31.58
CA HIS A 7 -5.32 37.99 31.13
C HIS A 7 -5.43 37.80 29.61
N TRP A 8 -5.85 38.82 28.87
CA TRP A 8 -6.03 38.75 27.42
C TRP A 8 -4.78 38.30 26.65
N TRP A 9 -3.59 38.75 27.08
CA TRP A 9 -2.30 38.28 26.59
C TRP A 9 -2.12 36.75 26.71
N LYS A 10 -2.54 36.16 27.84
CA LYS A 10 -2.34 34.72 28.10
C LYS A 10 -3.25 33.89 27.20
N ILE A 11 -4.48 34.36 27.00
CA ILE A 11 -5.44 33.78 26.06
C ILE A 11 -4.89 33.87 24.64
N LEU A 12 -4.33 35.03 24.25
CA LEU A 12 -3.70 35.22 22.94
C LEU A 12 -2.54 34.24 22.71
N ILE A 13 -1.68 34.03 23.71
CA ILE A 13 -0.56 33.07 23.62
C ILE A 13 -1.08 31.65 23.46
N VAL A 14 -2.06 31.22 24.24
CA VAL A 14 -2.65 29.87 24.11
C VAL A 14 -3.23 29.66 22.71
N PHE A 15 -3.93 30.66 22.17
CA PHE A 15 -4.44 30.62 20.80
C PHE A 15 -3.33 30.56 19.76
N LEU A 16 -2.26 31.34 19.92
CA LEU A 16 -1.12 31.33 19.00
C LEU A 16 -0.37 29.99 19.02
N VAL A 17 -0.18 29.40 20.21
CA VAL A 17 0.45 28.09 20.36
C VAL A 17 -0.43 26.99 19.76
N ALA A 18 -1.75 27.01 20.04
CA ALA A 18 -2.69 26.07 19.44
C ALA A 18 -2.75 26.21 17.91
N PHE A 19 -2.70 27.44 17.38
CA PHE A 19 -2.68 27.71 15.95
C PHE A 19 -1.37 27.26 15.29
N ALA A 20 -0.22 27.50 15.93
CA ALA A 20 1.08 27.02 15.46
C ALA A 20 1.16 25.50 15.46
N LEU A 21 0.65 24.83 16.51
CA LEU A 21 0.50 23.38 16.55
C LEU A 21 -0.42 22.87 15.44
N MET A 22 -1.57 23.50 15.24
CA MET A 22 -2.49 23.13 14.15
C MET A 22 -1.85 23.33 12.78
N ALA A 23 -1.10 24.40 12.56
CA ALA A 23 -0.40 24.67 11.31
C ALA A 23 0.75 23.67 11.06
N TRP A 24 1.48 23.27 12.10
CA TRP A 24 2.54 22.27 12.02
C TRP A 24 1.99 20.85 11.78
N LEU A 25 0.80 20.56 12.31
CA LEU A 25 0.10 19.29 12.09
C LEU A 25 -0.60 19.20 10.72
N LYS A 26 -0.67 20.29 9.93
CA LYS A 26 -1.26 20.21 8.59
C LYS A 26 -0.31 19.43 7.66
N PRO A 27 -0.79 18.35 7.01
CA PRO A 27 0.01 17.65 6.02
C PRO A 27 0.36 18.62 4.89
N LYS A 28 1.64 18.70 4.54
CA LYS A 28 2.11 19.48 3.39
C LYS A 28 1.67 18.81 2.10
N SER A 29 0.45 19.06 1.67
CA SER A 29 -0.04 18.63 0.36
C SER A 29 0.54 19.51 -0.74
N GLY A 30 1.14 18.92 -1.78
CA GLY A 30 1.57 19.63 -2.99
C GLY A 30 3.07 19.92 -3.12
N GLU A 31 3.91 19.28 -2.30
CA GLU A 31 5.36 19.33 -2.50
C GLU A 31 5.71 18.63 -3.83
N LYS A 32 6.45 19.32 -4.71
CA LYS A 32 6.91 18.74 -5.98
C LYS A 32 7.86 17.59 -5.66
N ILE A 33 7.57 16.40 -6.20
CA ILE A 33 8.46 15.25 -6.08
C ILE A 33 9.70 15.52 -6.95
N ASP A 34 10.87 15.56 -6.33
CA ASP A 34 12.14 15.55 -7.05
C ASP A 34 12.34 14.17 -7.68
N LEU A 35 12.26 14.10 -9.02
CA LEU A 35 12.41 12.84 -9.75
C LEU A 35 13.86 12.38 -9.81
N ASN A 36 14.83 13.27 -9.63
CA ASN A 36 16.26 12.91 -9.60
C ASN A 36 16.68 12.36 -8.23
N ASN A 37 15.93 12.72 -7.19
CA ASN A 37 16.13 12.23 -5.84
C ASN A 37 14.78 11.89 -5.18
N PRO A 38 14.13 10.79 -5.62
CA PRO A 38 12.80 10.44 -5.15
C PRO A 38 12.81 10.12 -3.65
N PRO A 39 11.76 10.51 -2.90
CA PRO A 39 11.71 10.31 -1.47
C PRO A 39 11.78 8.84 -1.10
N GLN A 40 12.67 8.49 -0.19
CA GLN A 40 12.83 7.14 0.34
C GLN A 40 12.00 7.01 1.62
N PHE A 41 10.80 6.43 1.51
CA PHE A 41 9.86 6.34 2.64
C PHE A 41 9.32 4.92 2.89
N ILE A 42 9.73 3.93 2.09
CA ILE A 42 9.41 2.52 2.32
C ILE A 42 10.26 1.99 3.48
N GLN A 43 9.63 1.33 4.43
CA GLN A 43 10.23 0.93 5.72
C GLN A 43 10.31 -0.60 5.88
N ALA A 44 9.46 -1.35 5.18
CA ALA A 44 9.40 -2.80 5.25
C ALA A 44 9.03 -3.42 3.90
N ASP A 45 9.40 -4.68 3.70
CA ASP A 45 8.91 -5.48 2.58
C ASP A 45 7.41 -5.70 2.72
N PHE A 46 6.67 -5.52 1.61
CA PHE A 46 5.21 -5.65 1.61
C PHE A 46 4.72 -7.08 1.40
N ILE A 47 5.63 -8.02 1.14
CA ILE A 47 5.32 -9.42 0.83
C ILE A 47 6.35 -10.33 1.49
N ASP A 48 5.94 -11.53 1.89
CA ASP A 48 6.86 -12.55 2.41
C ASP A 48 7.85 -13.01 1.33
N LEU A 49 9.07 -12.46 1.37
CA LEU A 49 10.12 -12.74 0.41
C LEU A 49 10.60 -14.19 0.45
N SER A 50 10.41 -14.92 1.55
CA SER A 50 10.78 -16.35 1.63
C SER A 50 9.96 -17.22 0.69
N ARG A 51 8.80 -16.71 0.25
CA ARG A 51 7.90 -17.36 -0.71
C ARG A 51 8.13 -16.91 -2.14
N ILE A 52 9.08 -16.00 -2.41
CA ILE A 52 9.33 -15.44 -3.74
C ILE A 52 10.63 -16.00 -4.32
N GLY A 53 10.56 -16.60 -5.49
CA GLY A 53 11.73 -17.14 -6.20
C GLY A 53 12.32 -16.17 -7.21
N GLN A 54 11.48 -15.35 -7.86
CA GLN A 54 11.92 -14.46 -8.94
C GLN A 54 11.09 -13.17 -8.98
N ILE A 55 11.69 -12.09 -9.47
CA ILE A 55 11.01 -10.81 -9.72
C ILE A 55 11.34 -10.39 -11.15
N SER A 56 10.36 -9.87 -11.89
CA SER A 56 10.60 -9.40 -13.25
C SER A 56 11.54 -8.19 -13.27
N LYS A 57 12.59 -8.25 -14.09
CA LYS A 57 13.54 -7.14 -14.25
C LYS A 57 12.95 -5.95 -15.02
N PHE A 58 12.06 -6.26 -15.96
CA PHE A 58 11.41 -5.27 -16.82
C PHE A 58 9.90 -5.31 -16.65
N ARG A 59 9.27 -4.20 -17.03
CA ARG A 59 7.81 -4.07 -17.19
C ARG A 59 7.40 -4.97 -18.37
N SER A 60 6.21 -5.56 -18.29
CA SER A 60 5.81 -6.63 -19.20
C SER A 60 4.48 -6.32 -19.88
N GLY A 61 4.30 -6.80 -21.11
CA GLY A 61 2.98 -6.84 -21.77
C GLY A 61 2.09 -7.98 -21.26
N SER A 62 2.60 -8.83 -20.36
CA SER A 62 1.83 -9.89 -19.72
C SER A 62 0.85 -9.29 -18.71
N GLY A 63 -0.30 -9.94 -18.53
CA GLY A 63 -1.36 -9.53 -17.61
C GLY A 63 -2.29 -8.44 -18.16
N HIS A 64 -3.12 -7.88 -17.28
CA HIS A 64 -4.07 -6.82 -17.64
C HIS A 64 -3.36 -5.49 -17.95
N ASP A 65 -3.94 -4.71 -18.86
CA ASP A 65 -3.47 -3.36 -19.17
C ASP A 65 -3.49 -2.50 -17.89
N PHE A 66 -2.34 -1.92 -17.58
CA PHE A 66 -2.18 -0.98 -16.48
C PHE A 66 -1.26 0.14 -16.97
N SER A 67 -1.62 0.77 -18.09
CA SER A 67 -0.81 1.80 -18.71
C SER A 67 -0.81 3.12 -17.91
N GLY A 68 0.26 3.90 -18.06
CA GLY A 68 0.37 5.24 -17.50
C GLY A 68 1.10 6.18 -18.46
N GLY A 69 0.92 7.49 -18.32
CA GLY A 69 1.74 8.48 -19.05
C GLY A 69 1.58 8.50 -20.58
N GLY A 70 0.39 8.15 -21.10
CA GLY A 70 0.10 8.17 -22.55
C GLY A 70 0.43 6.87 -23.29
N GLU A 71 0.88 5.84 -22.57
CA GLU A 71 1.07 4.52 -23.12
C GLU A 71 -0.24 3.73 -23.22
N THR A 72 -0.29 2.72 -24.10
CA THR A 72 -1.43 1.81 -24.27
C THR A 72 -0.98 0.35 -24.41
N CYS A 73 -1.88 -0.57 -24.07
CA CYS A 73 -1.71 -2.03 -24.23
C CYS A 73 -0.47 -2.59 -23.51
N ARG A 74 -0.20 -2.17 -22.27
CA ARG A 74 0.93 -2.68 -21.48
C ARG A 74 0.68 -2.66 -19.98
N SER A 75 1.27 -3.61 -19.26
CA SER A 75 1.26 -3.62 -17.80
C SER A 75 2.49 -2.92 -17.26
N MET A 76 2.27 -1.79 -16.59
CA MET A 76 3.31 -1.02 -15.90
C MET A 76 3.79 -1.65 -14.58
N LYS A 77 3.44 -2.91 -14.33
CA LYS A 77 3.74 -3.64 -13.09
C LYS A 77 5.02 -4.47 -13.22
N HIS A 78 5.69 -4.69 -12.09
CA HIS A 78 6.67 -5.77 -11.94
C HIS A 78 5.95 -6.99 -11.37
N TYR A 79 6.36 -8.18 -11.80
CA TYR A 79 5.74 -9.45 -11.39
C TYR A 79 6.65 -10.19 -10.42
N PHE A 80 6.03 -10.71 -9.37
CA PHE A 80 6.65 -11.62 -8.41
C PHE A 80 6.27 -13.05 -8.82
N ASN A 81 7.23 -13.97 -8.82
CA ASN A 81 6.96 -15.39 -9.04
C ASN A 81 7.20 -16.14 -7.74
N ALA A 82 6.12 -16.68 -7.18
CA ALA A 82 6.17 -17.46 -5.96
C ALA A 82 6.91 -18.79 -6.17
N ILE A 83 7.63 -19.24 -5.14
CA ILE A 83 8.20 -20.58 -5.11
C ILE A 83 7.04 -21.58 -5.04
N ARG A 84 7.05 -22.54 -5.98
CA ARG A 84 6.05 -23.61 -6.07
C ARG A 84 6.64 -24.92 -5.57
N THR A 85 5.83 -25.67 -4.85
CA THR A 85 6.11 -27.06 -4.52
C THR A 85 6.04 -27.94 -5.77
N GLU A 86 6.68 -29.10 -5.74
CA GLU A 86 6.61 -30.08 -6.83
C GLU A 86 5.16 -30.53 -7.10
N ALA A 87 4.34 -30.64 -6.04
CA ALA A 87 2.94 -31.01 -6.15
C ALA A 87 2.13 -29.96 -6.92
N GLU A 88 2.32 -28.67 -6.61
CA GLU A 88 1.65 -27.57 -7.33
C GLU A 88 2.10 -27.51 -8.79
N GLN A 89 3.40 -27.66 -9.05
CA GLN A 89 3.92 -27.65 -10.41
C GLN A 89 3.39 -28.84 -11.22
N LYS A 90 3.29 -30.02 -10.61
CA LYS A 90 2.67 -31.20 -11.23
C LYS A 90 1.19 -30.96 -11.54
N TYR A 91 0.44 -30.36 -10.62
CA TYR A 91 -0.96 -30.00 -10.86
C TYR A 91 -1.10 -29.07 -12.06
N ILE A 92 -0.33 -27.98 -12.11
CA ILE A 92 -0.34 -27.02 -13.22
C ILE A 92 -0.06 -27.73 -14.56
N ASN A 93 0.96 -28.58 -14.59
CA ASN A 93 1.34 -29.32 -15.80
C ASN A 93 0.23 -30.28 -16.26
N GLN A 94 -0.49 -30.90 -15.32
CA GLN A 94 -1.60 -31.81 -15.62
C GLN A 94 -2.90 -31.10 -16.00
N ASN A 95 -3.05 -29.84 -15.63
CA ASN A 95 -4.27 -29.05 -15.82
C ASN A 95 -4.07 -27.93 -16.85
N ASN A 96 -3.28 -28.15 -17.91
CA ASN A 96 -3.07 -27.18 -19.00
C ASN A 96 -2.61 -25.79 -18.54
N GLY A 97 -1.81 -25.71 -17.48
CA GLY A 97 -1.36 -24.44 -16.92
C GLY A 97 -2.32 -23.81 -15.91
N TYR A 98 -3.51 -24.40 -15.70
CA TYR A 98 -4.46 -23.89 -14.70
C TYR A 98 -3.99 -24.24 -13.28
N PRO A 99 -3.84 -23.23 -12.41
CA PRO A 99 -3.50 -23.46 -11.01
C PRO A 99 -4.70 -24.03 -10.23
N PRO A 100 -4.47 -24.68 -9.08
CA PRO A 100 -5.54 -25.20 -8.23
C PRO A 100 -6.42 -24.06 -7.68
N THR A 101 -7.59 -24.41 -7.15
CA THR A 101 -8.47 -23.45 -6.46
C THR A 101 -7.76 -22.87 -5.24
N PHE A 102 -7.83 -21.55 -5.09
CA PHE A 102 -7.20 -20.85 -3.98
C PHE A 102 -7.75 -21.31 -2.62
N THR A 103 -6.83 -21.55 -1.69
CA THR A 103 -7.15 -21.73 -0.28
C THR A 103 -6.27 -20.81 0.57
N LEU A 104 -6.78 -20.36 1.71
CA LEU A 104 -6.01 -19.52 2.65
C LEU A 104 -4.71 -20.17 3.14
N LYS A 105 -4.60 -21.50 3.08
CA LYS A 105 -3.37 -22.23 3.45
C LYS A 105 -2.21 -21.95 2.50
N ASP A 106 -2.50 -21.62 1.25
CA ASP A 106 -1.50 -21.39 0.21
C ASP A 106 -1.20 -19.88 0.03
N ALA A 107 -1.92 -19.02 0.75
CA ALA A 107 -1.84 -17.58 0.60
C ALA A 107 -0.51 -17.03 1.14
N ILE A 108 0.05 -16.05 0.42
CA ILE A 108 1.28 -15.37 0.83
C ILE A 108 0.91 -14.16 1.69
N ALA A 109 1.56 -14.02 2.84
CA ALA A 109 1.31 -12.89 3.73
C ALA A 109 1.73 -11.57 3.08
N ILE A 110 0.89 -10.54 3.27
CA ILE A 110 1.10 -9.17 2.80
C ILE A 110 1.17 -8.25 4.00
N TYR A 111 2.18 -7.39 3.98
CA TYR A 111 2.51 -6.47 5.05
C TYR A 111 2.36 -5.01 4.57
N SER A 112 2.08 -4.11 5.50
CA SER A 112 2.19 -2.68 5.20
C SER A 112 3.66 -2.32 5.03
N PRO A 113 4.06 -1.70 3.92
CA PRO A 113 5.45 -1.27 3.73
C PRO A 113 5.80 0.00 4.53
N VAL A 114 4.80 0.66 5.13
CA VAL A 114 4.94 1.97 5.79
C VAL A 114 4.08 2.06 7.05
N ASP A 115 4.51 2.91 7.98
CA ASP A 115 3.63 3.51 8.97
C ASP A 115 2.68 4.47 8.27
N GLY A 116 1.37 4.32 8.49
CA GLY A 116 0.41 5.12 7.76
C GLY A 116 -1.05 4.85 8.07
N LYS A 117 -1.90 5.28 7.14
CA LYS A 117 -3.34 5.13 7.21
C LYS A 117 -3.88 4.55 5.91
N ILE A 118 -4.75 3.54 6.01
CA ILE A 118 -5.52 3.06 4.86
C ILE A 118 -6.55 4.13 4.50
N ILE A 119 -6.43 4.72 3.32
CA ILE A 119 -7.28 5.83 2.85
C ILE A 119 -8.36 5.37 1.86
N SER A 120 -8.17 4.23 1.20
CA SER A 120 -9.15 3.62 0.29
C SER A 120 -8.98 2.10 0.25
N VAL A 121 -10.11 1.41 0.05
CA VAL A 121 -10.20 -0.03 -0.19
C VAL A 121 -11.19 -0.19 -1.34
N GLU A 122 -10.68 -0.57 -2.51
CA GLU A 122 -11.45 -0.59 -3.77
C GLU A 122 -11.55 -2.01 -4.30
N GLY A 123 -12.70 -2.35 -4.88
CA GLY A 123 -12.85 -3.61 -5.61
C GLY A 123 -12.05 -3.59 -6.91
N GLU A 124 -11.75 -4.77 -7.44
CA GLU A 124 -11.13 -4.93 -8.75
C GLU A 124 -12.14 -5.45 -9.78
N ASN A 125 -11.84 -5.26 -11.07
CA ASN A 125 -12.66 -5.83 -12.16
C ASN A 125 -12.62 -7.36 -12.19
N SER A 126 -11.69 -7.97 -11.45
CA SER A 126 -11.67 -9.38 -11.11
C SER A 126 -12.24 -9.59 -9.72
N GLU A 127 -12.94 -10.71 -9.48
CA GLU A 127 -13.38 -11.14 -8.14
C GLU A 127 -12.22 -11.46 -7.17
N ILE A 128 -10.98 -11.26 -7.60
CA ILE A 128 -9.76 -11.62 -6.89
C ILE A 128 -9.22 -10.42 -6.11
N GLY A 129 -9.42 -10.46 -4.79
CA GLY A 129 -8.89 -9.49 -3.85
C GLY A 129 -9.41 -8.06 -4.04
N LYS A 130 -8.75 -7.11 -3.37
CA LYS A 130 -9.06 -5.68 -3.37
C LYS A 130 -7.78 -4.87 -3.53
N GLN A 131 -7.94 -3.62 -3.95
CA GLN A 131 -6.86 -2.64 -3.95
C GLN A 131 -6.85 -1.84 -2.67
N ILE A 132 -5.69 -1.77 -2.04
CA ILE A 132 -5.50 -1.09 -0.75
C ILE A 132 -4.60 0.11 -0.96
N TYR A 133 -5.09 1.28 -0.56
CA TYR A 133 -4.35 2.53 -0.67
C TYR A 133 -3.92 2.98 0.72
N ILE A 134 -2.61 3.06 0.93
CA ILE A 134 -1.99 3.45 2.19
C ILE A 134 -1.31 4.81 1.99
N ARG A 135 -1.69 5.80 2.81
CA ARG A 135 -0.97 7.06 2.88
C ARG A 135 0.12 6.94 3.95
N PRO A 136 1.41 7.06 3.60
CA PRO A 136 2.49 7.08 4.57
C PRO A 136 2.39 8.30 5.49
N ASP A 137 2.65 8.12 6.78
CA ASP A 137 2.70 9.24 7.73
C ASP A 137 3.92 10.14 7.46
N SER A 138 5.05 9.56 7.05
CA SER A 138 6.30 10.26 6.73
C SER A 138 6.27 10.99 5.37
N GLN A 139 5.37 10.59 4.46
CA GLN A 139 5.23 11.21 3.15
C GLN A 139 3.75 11.32 2.72
N PRO A 140 2.99 12.28 3.27
CA PRO A 140 1.55 12.41 3.03
C PRO A 140 1.15 12.77 1.58
N SER A 141 2.11 13.26 0.79
CA SER A 141 1.95 13.56 -0.64
C SER A 141 2.00 12.32 -1.54
N CYS A 142 2.48 11.18 -1.02
CA CYS A 142 2.53 9.92 -1.73
C CYS A 142 1.40 8.97 -1.29
N THR A 143 1.16 7.94 -2.10
CA THR A 143 0.24 6.85 -1.76
C THR A 143 0.82 5.54 -2.28
N VAL A 144 0.81 4.52 -1.43
CA VAL A 144 1.16 3.15 -1.81
C VAL A 144 -0.14 2.44 -2.17
N ARG A 145 -0.18 1.83 -3.36
CA ARG A 145 -1.32 1.03 -3.84
C ARG A 145 -0.88 -0.42 -3.95
N LEU A 146 -1.53 -1.29 -3.19
CA LEU A 146 -1.36 -2.75 -3.26
C LEU A 146 -2.55 -3.35 -4.02
N PHE A 147 -2.31 -4.39 -4.82
CA PHE A 147 -3.31 -5.04 -5.68
C PHE A 147 -3.57 -6.47 -5.25
N HIS A 148 -4.77 -6.99 -5.54
CA HIS A 148 -5.19 -8.37 -5.33
C HIS A 148 -5.10 -8.83 -3.86
N ILE A 149 -5.34 -7.90 -2.93
CA ILE A 149 -5.19 -8.17 -1.49
C ILE A 149 -6.51 -8.68 -0.90
N TYR A 150 -6.46 -9.84 -0.28
CA TYR A 150 -7.45 -10.27 0.70
C TYR A 150 -7.10 -9.65 2.05
N LEU A 151 -7.71 -8.51 2.34
CA LEU A 151 -7.47 -7.75 3.56
C LEU A 151 -8.00 -8.50 4.79
N LEU A 152 -7.27 -8.49 5.91
CA LEU A 152 -7.74 -9.06 7.18
C LEU A 152 -8.91 -8.23 7.73
N ASP A 153 -9.85 -8.90 8.42
CA ASP A 153 -11.12 -8.32 8.87
C ASP A 153 -10.98 -7.13 9.84
N ASN A 154 -9.83 -7.02 10.53
CA ASN A 154 -9.53 -5.92 11.45
C ASN A 154 -9.07 -4.63 10.74
N PHE A 155 -8.83 -4.68 9.43
CA PHE A 155 -8.43 -3.52 8.64
C PHE A 155 -9.53 -3.05 7.69
N GLY A 156 -9.57 -1.74 7.47
CA GLY A 156 -10.45 -1.11 6.50
C GLY A 156 -10.05 0.34 6.27
N LYS A 157 -10.86 1.06 5.49
CA LYS A 157 -10.66 2.50 5.31
C LYS A 157 -10.69 3.20 6.67
N GLY A 158 -9.63 3.94 6.97
CA GLY A 158 -9.47 4.65 8.24
C GLY A 158 -8.50 3.98 9.21
N SER A 159 -8.20 2.69 9.04
CA SER A 159 -7.28 1.96 9.92
C SER A 159 -5.87 2.56 9.86
N LYS A 160 -5.23 2.65 11.03
CA LYS A 160 -3.79 2.88 11.15
C LYS A 160 -3.07 1.56 10.94
N VAL A 161 -1.91 1.64 10.30
CA VAL A 161 -1.04 0.49 10.05
C VAL A 161 0.40 0.85 10.40
N LYS A 162 1.18 -0.16 10.78
CA LYS A 162 2.62 -0.07 11.02
C LYS A 162 3.41 -0.76 9.93
N ALA A 163 4.60 -0.25 9.62
CA ALA A 163 5.52 -0.92 8.72
C ALA A 163 5.83 -2.34 9.22
N GLY A 164 5.72 -3.33 8.33
CA GLY A 164 5.88 -4.74 8.66
C GLY A 164 4.67 -5.38 9.34
N GLU A 165 3.59 -4.64 9.59
CA GLU A 165 2.35 -5.21 10.09
C GLU A 165 1.64 -6.00 9.00
N GLN A 166 1.26 -7.24 9.29
CA GLN A 166 0.49 -8.04 8.35
C GLN A 166 -0.91 -7.46 8.22
N ILE A 167 -1.28 -7.09 7.00
CA ILE A 167 -2.58 -6.46 6.69
C ILE A 167 -3.50 -7.36 5.87
N GLY A 168 -2.95 -8.42 5.26
CA GLY A 168 -3.71 -9.26 4.36
C GLY A 168 -2.90 -10.42 3.82
N HIS A 169 -3.46 -11.03 2.78
CA HIS A 169 -2.83 -12.08 2.01
C HIS A 169 -3.05 -11.83 0.52
N ILE A 170 -2.16 -12.40 -0.29
CA ILE A 170 -2.36 -12.51 -1.73
C ILE A 170 -2.44 -13.99 -2.12
N ASP A 171 -3.20 -14.24 -3.15
CA ASP A 171 -3.18 -15.51 -3.86
C ASP A 171 -1.89 -15.61 -4.68
N TRP A 172 -1.07 -16.63 -4.43
CA TRP A 172 0.23 -16.80 -5.10
C TRP A 172 0.14 -16.93 -6.63
N ARG A 173 -1.08 -17.12 -7.16
CA ARG A 173 -1.38 -17.14 -8.59
C ARG A 173 -1.31 -15.75 -9.25
N GLN A 174 -1.21 -14.66 -8.48
CA GLN A 174 -1.25 -13.26 -8.93
C GLN A 174 0.13 -12.60 -8.98
#